data_AF-A0AAT9LE43-F1
#
_entry.id   AF-A0AAT9LE43-F1
#
_cell.length_a   1.000
_cell.length_b   1.000
_cell.length_c   1.000
_cell.angle_alpha   90.00
_cell.angle_beta   90.00
_cell.angle_gamma   90.00
#
_symmetry.space_group_name_H-M   'P 1'
#
loop_
_entity.id
_entity.type
_entity.pdbx_description
1 polymer ?
#
loop_
_entity_poly.entity_id
_entity_poly.type
_entity_poly.pdbx_seq_one_letter_code
_entity_poly.pdbx_strand_id
1 'polypeptide(L)'
;MPSLIKADNSWALWAIMVSIAAFSIWAEQKTKLGSKLSGCMVALLCMMALSNLGIVPTEAPAYDVVWGWVVPLAIPLLLFKADLVRILRETGPTLVAFVFGALGTSLGAIVAGLLVNIGSETWKMAGVFASTYIGGTLNYVAVSKALNVSSEIVSAGVAADNLNMTLYFLILFAIPGIALFRKLFKTPHIEEADREALKAADSGQEALSAAALYWGKHEISLLDISVSSALAFVVAALGNMIAGALGIGYLSILINTGLIVLIATMFPKQVGSLAGAQELGTFLMHIFFAVIGVA
;
A
#
# COMPACT_ATOMS: atom_id res chain seq x y z
N MET A 1 25.90 -6.64 0.68
CA MET A 1 26.98 -5.80 1.24
C MET A 1 26.64 -5.52 2.70
N PRO A 2 27.60 -5.41 3.64
CA PRO A 2 27.27 -5.04 5.00
C PRO A 2 26.77 -3.59 5.02
N SER A 3 25.53 -3.39 5.47
CA SER A 3 24.97 -2.07 5.69
C SER A 3 25.56 -1.43 6.95
N LEU A 4 25.56 -0.09 7.01
CA LEU A 4 26.02 0.67 8.18
C LEU A 4 25.27 0.25 9.46
N ILE A 5 23.94 0.10 9.35
CA ILE A 5 23.10 -0.42 10.42
C ILE A 5 22.91 -1.92 10.21
N LYS A 6 23.15 -2.70 11.27
CA LYS A 6 22.97 -4.16 11.24
C LYS A 6 21.49 -4.54 11.26
N ALA A 7 21.17 -5.66 10.62
CA ALA A 7 19.81 -6.22 10.55
C ALA A 7 19.19 -6.57 11.91
N ASP A 8 20.02 -6.89 12.91
CA ASP A 8 19.61 -7.20 14.28
C ASP A 8 19.35 -5.95 15.14
N ASN A 9 19.74 -4.75 14.68
CA ASN A 9 19.51 -3.51 15.41
C ASN A 9 18.09 -2.98 15.17
N SER A 10 17.09 -3.66 15.73
CA SER A 10 15.67 -3.33 15.52
C SER A 10 15.32 -1.90 15.94
N TRP A 11 15.90 -1.37 17.02
CA TRP A 11 15.63 0.00 17.47
C TRP A 11 16.05 1.05 16.45
N ALA A 12 17.24 0.90 15.86
CA ALA A 12 17.71 1.81 14.82
C ALA A 12 16.83 1.75 13.57
N LEU A 13 16.45 0.53 13.15
CA LEU A 13 15.57 0.34 11.98
C LEU A 13 14.19 0.93 12.21
N TRP A 14 13.57 0.72 13.38
CA TRP A 14 12.29 1.33 13.73
C TRP A 14 12.36 2.85 13.80
N ALA A 15 13.43 3.41 14.39
CA ALA A 15 13.64 4.85 14.43
C ALA A 15 13.71 5.44 13.02
N ILE A 16 14.39 4.77 12.08
CA ILE A 16 14.45 5.18 10.67
C ILE A 16 13.07 5.09 10.01
N MET A 17 12.39 3.94 10.10
CA MET A 17 11.09 3.75 9.47
C MET A 17 10.05 4.78 9.96
N VAL A 18 10.00 5.02 11.27
CA VAL A 18 9.09 6.00 11.88
C VAL A 18 9.48 7.43 11.49
N SER A 19 10.78 7.75 11.45
CA SER A 19 11.25 9.08 11.04
C SER A 19 10.95 9.35 9.56
N ILE A 20 11.09 8.34 8.69
CA ILE A 20 10.71 8.43 7.27
C ILE A 20 9.20 8.61 7.14
N ALA A 21 8.39 7.88 7.91
CA ALA A 21 6.93 8.07 7.91
C ALA A 21 6.55 9.50 8.36
N ALA A 22 7.17 10.03 9.40
CA ALA A 22 6.93 11.41 9.84
C ALA A 22 7.41 12.45 8.81
N PHE A 23 8.60 12.26 8.24
CA PHE A 23 9.18 13.15 7.23
C PHE A 23 8.33 13.17 5.95
N SER A 24 7.84 12.01 5.50
CA SER A 24 7.05 11.91 4.28
C SER A 24 5.68 12.59 4.41
N ILE A 25 4.99 12.41 5.54
CA ILE A 25 3.74 13.13 5.84
C ILE A 25 4.00 14.64 5.92
N TRP A 26 5.07 15.05 6.62
CA TRP A 26 5.46 16.46 6.66
C TRP A 26 5.75 17.01 5.25
N ALA A 27 6.50 16.27 4.43
CA ALA A 27 6.86 16.69 3.08
C ALA A 27 5.62 16.85 2.19
N GLU A 28 4.67 15.92 2.28
CA GLU A 28 3.39 15.98 1.56
C GLU A 28 2.55 17.21 1.94
N GLN A 29 2.50 17.52 3.23
CA GLN A 29 1.70 18.62 3.75
C GLN A 29 2.36 20.00 3.57
N LYS A 30 3.69 20.09 3.67
CA LYS A 30 4.40 21.36 3.82
C LYS A 30 5.29 21.73 2.63
N THR A 31 5.55 20.82 1.69
CA THR A 31 6.44 21.09 0.56
C THR A 31 5.74 20.95 -0.80
N LYS A 32 6.12 21.78 -1.77
CA LYS A 32 5.59 21.73 -3.14
C LYS A 32 5.96 20.45 -3.89
N LEU A 33 7.09 19.82 -3.53
CA LEU A 33 7.55 18.59 -4.16
C LEU A 33 6.83 17.39 -3.56
N GLY A 34 6.77 17.28 -2.22
CA GLY A 34 6.06 16.21 -1.54
C GLY A 34 4.57 16.20 -1.86
N SER A 35 3.94 17.36 -1.98
CA SER A 35 2.52 17.46 -2.36
C SER A 35 2.22 16.94 -3.78
N LYS A 36 3.23 16.84 -4.65
CA LYS A 36 3.08 16.26 -6.00
C LYS A 36 3.33 14.75 -6.03
N LEU A 37 4.12 14.24 -5.09
CA LEU A 37 4.57 12.83 -5.07
C LEU A 37 3.70 11.95 -4.17
N SER A 38 2.86 12.50 -3.29
CA SER A 38 2.20 11.81 -2.16
C SER A 38 3.19 11.36 -1.07
N GLY A 39 2.74 11.32 0.18
CA GLY A 39 3.60 10.92 1.31
C GLY A 39 4.13 9.49 1.15
N CYS A 40 3.29 8.56 0.69
CA CYS A 40 3.70 7.18 0.46
C CYS A 40 4.89 7.04 -0.51
N MET A 41 4.89 7.81 -1.62
CA MET A 41 6.00 7.80 -2.57
C MET A 41 7.27 8.43 -1.97
N VAL A 42 7.12 9.50 -1.17
CA VAL A 42 8.27 10.10 -0.46
C VAL A 42 8.89 9.09 0.51
N ALA A 43 8.07 8.36 1.27
CA ALA A 43 8.54 7.33 2.19
C ALA A 43 9.33 6.23 1.46
N LEU A 44 8.77 5.72 0.36
CA LEU A 44 9.38 4.72 -0.50
C LEU A 44 10.73 5.21 -1.07
N LEU A 45 10.76 6.41 -1.66
CA LEU A 45 11.99 6.97 -2.25
C LEU A 45 13.08 7.22 -1.20
N CYS A 46 12.73 7.69 -0.01
CA CYS A 46 13.67 7.90 1.07
C CYS A 46 14.31 6.59 1.54
N MET A 47 13.51 5.54 1.77
CA MET A 47 14.05 4.26 2.18
C MET A 47 14.89 3.60 1.07
N MET A 48 14.45 3.74 -0.19
CA MET A 48 15.20 3.28 -1.37
C MET A 48 16.56 3.96 -1.49
N ALA A 49 16.64 5.26 -1.21
CA ALA A 49 17.91 5.96 -1.15
C ALA A 49 18.80 5.42 -0.03
N LEU A 50 18.28 5.21 1.19
CA LEU A 50 19.06 4.66 2.30
C LEU A 50 19.56 3.23 2.03
N SER A 51 18.72 2.39 1.41
CA SER A 51 19.07 1.00 1.07
C SER A 51 20.19 0.97 0.02
N ASN A 52 20.05 1.75 -1.06
CA ASN A 52 21.06 1.82 -2.12
C ASN A 52 22.38 2.46 -1.67
N LEU A 53 22.36 3.36 -0.68
CA LEU A 53 23.56 3.92 -0.06
C LEU A 53 24.21 2.96 0.95
N GLY A 54 23.63 1.78 1.19
CA GLY A 54 24.12 0.80 2.16
C GLY A 54 23.98 1.27 3.61
N ILE A 55 23.07 2.20 3.90
CA ILE A 55 22.85 2.69 5.27
C ILE A 55 22.02 1.69 6.07
N VAL A 56 20.98 1.15 5.45
CA VAL A 56 20.06 0.15 6.01
C VAL A 56 20.23 -1.20 5.29
N PRO A 57 19.97 -2.32 5.96
CA PRO A 57 20.03 -3.64 5.33
C PRO A 57 18.81 -3.86 4.42
N THR A 58 18.97 -4.73 3.42
CA THR A 58 17.90 -5.16 2.51
C THR A 58 16.94 -6.17 3.14
N GLU A 59 17.36 -6.83 4.21
CA GLU A 59 16.57 -7.81 4.96
C GLU A 59 16.81 -7.62 6.46
N ALA A 60 15.73 -7.64 7.26
CA ALA A 60 15.79 -7.55 8.71
C ALA A 60 14.49 -8.03 9.36
N PRO A 61 14.55 -8.64 10.56
CA PRO A 61 13.35 -9.04 11.31
C PRO A 61 12.37 -7.89 11.60
N ALA A 62 12.87 -6.65 11.68
CA ALA A 62 12.03 -5.47 11.87
C ALA A 62 11.06 -5.26 10.70
N TYR A 63 11.48 -5.59 9.48
CA TYR A 63 10.64 -5.48 8.28
C TYR A 63 9.56 -6.57 8.25
N ASP A 64 9.88 -7.78 8.73
CA ASP A 64 8.91 -8.88 8.86
C ASP A 64 7.78 -8.53 9.83
N VAL A 65 8.08 -7.79 10.91
CA VAL A 65 7.05 -7.27 11.83
C VAL A 65 6.09 -6.32 11.12
N VAL A 66 6.57 -5.53 10.16
CA VAL A 66 5.69 -4.63 9.40
C VAL A 66 4.69 -5.44 8.58
N TRP A 67 5.14 -6.50 7.89
CA TRP A 67 4.25 -7.40 7.16
C TRP A 67 3.31 -8.20 8.07
N GLY A 68 3.82 -8.71 9.20
CA GLY A 68 3.07 -9.61 10.08
C GLY A 68 2.12 -8.91 11.06
N TRP A 69 2.39 -7.64 11.41
CA TRP A 69 1.63 -6.91 12.43
C TRP A 69 1.12 -5.56 11.94
N VAL A 70 2.00 -4.73 11.37
CA VAL A 70 1.61 -3.35 10.99
C VAL A 70 0.55 -3.35 9.90
N VAL A 71 0.75 -4.14 8.83
CA VAL A 71 -0.22 -4.24 7.72
C VAL A 71 -1.57 -4.81 8.18
N PRO A 72 -1.62 -5.96 8.92
CA PRO A 72 -2.86 -6.48 9.48
C PRO A 72 -3.62 -5.53 10.43
N LEU A 73 -2.94 -4.54 11.03
CA LEU A 73 -3.58 -3.52 11.86
C LEU A 73 -4.02 -2.29 11.04
N ALA A 74 -3.22 -1.87 10.05
CA ALA A 74 -3.54 -0.74 9.19
C ALA A 74 -4.83 -0.99 8.38
N ILE A 75 -5.02 -2.22 7.89
CA ILE A 75 -6.17 -2.60 7.07
C ILE A 75 -7.50 -2.37 7.82
N PRO A 76 -7.73 -2.93 9.03
CA PRO A 76 -8.91 -2.61 9.80
C PRO A 76 -9.12 -1.11 10.00
N LEU A 77 -8.09 -0.41 10.49
CA LEU A 77 -8.19 1.03 10.79
C LEU A 77 -8.65 1.87 9.58
N LEU A 78 -8.17 1.54 8.38
CA LEU A 78 -8.55 2.22 7.15
C LEU A 78 -9.94 1.85 6.63
N LEU A 79 -10.49 0.71 7.07
CA LEU A 79 -11.78 0.16 6.61
C LEU A 79 -12.93 0.42 7.58
N PHE A 80 -12.74 1.19 8.65
CA PHE A 80 -13.79 1.51 9.62
C PHE A 80 -15.01 2.23 9.03
N LYS A 81 -14.80 2.95 7.91
CA LYS A 81 -15.87 3.63 7.17
C LYS A 81 -16.35 2.84 5.94
N ALA A 82 -15.93 1.58 5.81
CA ALA A 82 -16.37 0.72 4.71
C ALA A 82 -17.83 0.30 4.91
N ASP A 83 -18.59 0.27 3.81
CA ASP A 83 -19.98 -0.18 3.79
C ASP A 83 -20.14 -1.15 2.63
N LEU A 84 -20.37 -2.43 2.93
CA LEU A 84 -20.48 -3.48 1.92
C LEU A 84 -21.67 -3.28 0.99
N VAL A 85 -22.79 -2.75 1.50
CA VAL A 85 -24.00 -2.50 0.68
C VAL A 85 -23.70 -1.40 -0.33
N ARG A 86 -23.06 -0.32 0.13
CA ARG A 86 -22.62 0.76 -0.73
C ARG A 86 -21.56 0.30 -1.73
N ILE A 87 -20.56 -0.46 -1.29
CA ILE A 87 -19.53 -1.06 -2.14
C ILE A 87 -20.21 -1.87 -3.25
N LEU A 88 -21.10 -2.80 -2.95
CA LEU A 88 -21.74 -3.63 -3.98
C LEU A 88 -22.59 -2.81 -4.97
N ARG A 89 -23.20 -1.71 -4.52
CA ARG A 89 -24.02 -0.83 -5.38
C ARG A 89 -23.19 0.10 -6.25
N GLU A 90 -22.05 0.58 -5.75
CA GLU A 90 -21.23 1.62 -6.40
C GLU A 90 -19.99 1.07 -7.13
N THR A 91 -19.59 -0.19 -6.90
CA THR A 91 -18.35 -0.78 -7.47
C THR A 91 -18.47 -1.16 -8.95
N GLY A 92 -19.67 -1.12 -9.55
CA GLY A 92 -19.90 -1.53 -10.95
C GLY A 92 -18.90 -0.94 -11.95
N PRO A 93 -18.75 0.40 -12.04
CA PRO A 93 -17.75 1.04 -12.90
C PRO A 93 -16.30 0.66 -12.57
N THR A 94 -15.97 0.53 -11.27
CA THR A 94 -14.63 0.13 -10.81
C THR A 94 -14.30 -1.31 -11.23
N LEU A 95 -15.28 -2.21 -11.21
CA LEU A 95 -15.11 -3.59 -11.67
C LEU A 95 -14.82 -3.65 -13.18
N VAL A 96 -15.47 -2.79 -13.97
CA VAL A 96 -15.15 -2.68 -15.41
C VAL A 96 -13.71 -2.21 -15.61
N ALA A 97 -13.27 -1.19 -14.87
CA ALA A 97 -11.88 -0.73 -14.91
C ALA A 97 -10.89 -1.84 -14.49
N PHE A 98 -11.23 -2.63 -13.47
CA PHE A 98 -10.46 -3.81 -13.07
C PHE A 98 -10.35 -4.84 -14.18
N VAL A 99 -11.43 -5.16 -14.90
CA VAL A 99 -11.41 -6.11 -16.02
C VAL A 99 -10.49 -5.62 -17.14
N PHE A 100 -10.57 -4.33 -17.51
CA PHE A 100 -9.63 -3.76 -18.48
C PHE A 100 -8.19 -3.79 -17.99
N GLY A 101 -7.95 -3.51 -16.71
CA GLY A 101 -6.63 -3.63 -16.09
C GLY A 101 -6.10 -5.07 -16.11
N ALA A 102 -6.94 -6.06 -15.83
CA ALA A 102 -6.58 -7.48 -15.87
C ALA A 102 -6.29 -7.96 -17.29
N LEU A 103 -7.08 -7.53 -18.27
CA LEU A 103 -6.81 -7.79 -19.69
C LEU A 103 -5.50 -7.13 -20.14
N GLY A 104 -5.29 -5.86 -19.78
CA GLY A 104 -4.05 -5.14 -20.06
C GLY A 104 -2.82 -5.81 -19.44
N THR A 105 -2.94 -6.26 -18.19
CA THR A 105 -1.88 -7.02 -17.49
C THR A 105 -1.58 -8.33 -18.20
N SER A 106 -2.61 -9.07 -18.61
CA SER A 106 -2.46 -10.34 -19.35
C SER A 106 -1.81 -10.12 -20.71
N LEU A 107 -2.25 -9.11 -21.47
CA LEU A 107 -1.66 -8.74 -22.76
C LEU A 107 -0.21 -8.28 -22.60
N GLY A 108 0.07 -7.45 -21.60
CA GLY A 108 1.42 -6.99 -21.29
C GLY A 108 2.36 -8.15 -20.96
N ALA A 109 1.91 -9.12 -20.17
CA ALA A 109 2.67 -10.32 -19.86
C ALA A 109 2.93 -11.19 -21.10
N ILE A 110 1.95 -11.35 -21.99
CA ILE A 110 2.13 -12.05 -23.27
C ILE A 110 3.17 -11.33 -24.13
N VAL A 111 3.06 -10.02 -24.31
CA VAL A 111 4.02 -9.22 -25.08
C VAL A 111 5.41 -9.33 -24.47
N ALA A 112 5.54 -9.22 -23.14
CA ALA A 112 6.83 -9.39 -22.45
C ALA A 112 7.43 -10.79 -22.70
N GLY A 113 6.62 -11.86 -22.63
CA GLY A 113 7.06 -13.23 -22.91
C GLY A 113 7.43 -13.49 -24.37
N LEU A 114 6.95 -12.66 -25.31
CA LEU A 114 7.37 -12.69 -26.71
C LEU A 114 8.68 -11.91 -26.95
N LEU A 115 8.91 -10.84 -26.19
CA LEU A 115 10.08 -9.99 -26.32
C LEU A 115 11.30 -10.50 -25.53
N VAL A 116 11.07 -11.16 -24.39
CA VAL A 116 12.10 -11.64 -23.49
C VAL A 116 12.03 -13.16 -23.41
N ASN A 117 13.07 -13.83 -23.88
CA ASN A 117 13.17 -15.29 -23.86
C ASN A 117 14.07 -15.74 -22.71
N ILE A 118 13.46 -16.31 -21.67
CA ILE A 118 14.15 -16.93 -20.53
C ILE A 118 14.24 -18.47 -20.65
N GLY A 119 14.00 -19.00 -21.85
CA GLY A 119 14.01 -20.43 -22.15
C GLY A 119 12.61 -21.03 -22.32
N SER A 120 12.51 -22.34 -22.19
CA SER A 120 11.28 -23.12 -22.43
C SER A 120 10.14 -22.78 -21.47
N GLU A 121 10.43 -22.18 -20.31
CA GLU A 121 9.44 -21.82 -19.29
C GLU A 121 8.95 -20.37 -19.40
N THR A 122 9.37 -19.61 -20.41
CA THR A 122 9.01 -18.18 -20.60
C THR A 122 7.50 -17.95 -20.57
N TRP A 123 6.74 -18.75 -21.32
CA TRP A 123 5.28 -18.63 -21.37
C TRP A 123 4.62 -18.95 -20.03
N LYS A 124 5.22 -19.86 -19.24
CA LYS A 124 4.73 -20.18 -17.90
C LYS A 124 4.93 -18.99 -16.97
N MET A 125 6.12 -18.38 -17.01
CA MET A 125 6.42 -17.19 -16.22
C MET A 125 5.59 -15.98 -16.61
N ALA A 126 5.28 -15.81 -17.90
CA ALA A 126 4.31 -14.79 -18.33
C ALA A 126 2.95 -15.00 -17.64
N GLY A 127 2.45 -16.24 -17.58
CA GLY A 127 1.22 -16.57 -16.85
C GLY A 127 1.33 -16.32 -15.34
N VAL A 128 2.46 -16.69 -14.73
CA VAL A 128 2.74 -16.46 -13.30
C VAL A 128 2.73 -14.96 -12.97
N PHE A 129 3.43 -14.12 -13.75
CA PHE A 129 3.43 -12.67 -13.54
C PHE A 129 2.07 -12.04 -13.84
N ALA A 130 1.36 -12.46 -14.90
CA ALA A 130 0.00 -11.98 -15.13
C ALA A 130 -0.89 -12.25 -13.90
N SER A 131 -0.76 -13.44 -13.31
CA SER A 131 -1.55 -13.83 -12.14
C SER A 131 -1.17 -13.05 -10.86
N THR A 132 0.13 -12.74 -10.66
CA THR A 132 0.59 -11.97 -9.49
C THR A 132 0.10 -10.54 -9.52
N TYR A 133 0.10 -9.88 -10.68
CA TYR A 133 -0.37 -8.50 -10.77
C TYR A 133 -1.90 -8.38 -10.83
N ILE A 134 -2.62 -9.47 -11.08
CA ILE A 134 -4.10 -9.52 -10.99
C ILE A 134 -4.57 -9.87 -9.56
N GLY A 135 -3.87 -10.73 -8.82
CA GLY A 135 -4.34 -11.20 -7.50
C GLY A 135 -3.27 -11.55 -6.47
N GLY A 136 -2.06 -11.02 -6.63
CA GLY A 136 -0.97 -11.02 -5.65
C GLY A 136 -0.12 -12.29 -5.59
N THR A 137 0.76 -12.34 -4.59
CA THR A 137 1.75 -13.42 -4.38
C THR A 137 1.11 -14.80 -4.24
N LEU A 138 -0.13 -14.91 -3.77
CA LEU A 138 -0.84 -16.19 -3.70
C LEU A 138 -1.15 -16.75 -5.09
N ASN A 139 -1.55 -15.89 -6.01
CA ASN A 139 -1.77 -16.28 -7.40
C ASN A 139 -0.45 -16.65 -8.08
N TYR A 140 0.64 -15.93 -7.80
CA TYR A 140 1.99 -16.28 -8.24
C TYR A 140 2.33 -17.74 -7.87
N VAL A 141 2.15 -18.09 -6.59
CA VAL A 141 2.44 -19.44 -6.08
C VAL A 141 1.47 -20.48 -6.65
N ALA A 142 0.18 -20.15 -6.76
CA ALA A 142 -0.82 -21.08 -7.28
C ALA A 142 -0.58 -21.41 -8.76
N VAL A 143 -0.34 -20.40 -9.59
CA VAL A 143 -0.13 -20.58 -11.03
C VAL A 143 1.22 -21.20 -11.33
N SER A 144 2.28 -20.86 -10.58
CA SER A 144 3.59 -21.50 -10.76
C SER A 144 3.53 -23.00 -10.50
N LYS A 145 2.79 -23.42 -9.46
CA LYS A 145 2.52 -24.84 -9.20
C LYS A 145 1.66 -25.48 -10.29
N ALA A 146 0.57 -24.82 -10.71
CA ALA A 146 -0.32 -25.34 -11.74
C ALA A 146 0.39 -25.56 -13.09
N LEU A 147 1.33 -24.69 -13.44
CA LEU A 147 2.13 -24.78 -14.67
C LEU A 147 3.41 -25.62 -14.51
N ASN A 148 3.66 -26.17 -13.32
CA ASN A 148 4.87 -26.90 -12.97
C ASN A 148 6.14 -26.14 -13.40
N VAL A 149 6.28 -24.90 -12.94
CA VAL A 149 7.48 -24.09 -13.15
C VAL A 149 8.59 -24.60 -12.24
N SER A 150 9.83 -24.65 -12.73
CA SER A 150 10.99 -25.04 -11.91
C SER A 150 11.18 -24.12 -10.70
N SER A 151 11.61 -24.68 -9.57
CA SER A 151 11.84 -23.94 -8.32
C SER A 151 12.86 -22.82 -8.48
N GLU A 152 13.87 -23.02 -9.32
CA GLU A 152 14.92 -22.06 -9.62
C GLU A 152 14.33 -20.82 -10.32
N ILE A 153 13.48 -21.03 -11.33
CA ILE A 153 12.83 -19.93 -12.06
C ILE A 153 11.78 -19.24 -11.19
N VAL A 154 11.03 -19.99 -10.38
CA VAL A 154 10.07 -19.41 -9.41
C VAL A 154 10.80 -18.49 -8.43
N SER A 155 11.94 -18.93 -7.90
CA SER A 155 12.71 -18.15 -6.92
C SER A 155 13.34 -16.90 -7.56
N ALA A 156 13.93 -17.04 -8.75
CA ALA A 156 14.45 -15.92 -9.51
C ALA A 156 13.35 -14.91 -9.88
N GLY A 157 12.16 -15.40 -10.21
CA GLY A 157 11.00 -14.57 -10.49
C GLY A 157 10.51 -13.78 -9.28
N VAL A 158 10.51 -14.36 -8.07
CA VAL A 158 10.18 -13.62 -6.83
C VAL A 158 11.19 -12.52 -6.55
N ALA A 159 12.49 -12.81 -6.74
CA ALA A 159 13.52 -11.79 -6.59
C ALA A 159 13.32 -10.63 -7.59
N ALA A 160 13.01 -10.94 -8.85
CA ALA A 160 12.69 -9.93 -9.86
C ALA A 160 11.40 -9.16 -9.56
N ASP A 161 10.37 -9.83 -9.03
CA ASP A 161 9.08 -9.24 -8.66
C ASP A 161 9.25 -8.19 -7.56
N ASN A 162 10.02 -8.50 -6.53
CA ASN A 162 10.31 -7.57 -5.43
C ASN A 162 10.99 -6.29 -5.92
N LEU A 163 11.94 -6.39 -6.86
CA LEU A 163 12.57 -5.23 -7.49
C LEU A 163 11.58 -4.43 -8.34
N ASN A 164 10.73 -5.12 -9.10
CA ASN A 164 9.74 -4.48 -9.97
C ASN A 164 8.63 -3.79 -9.17
N MET A 165 8.26 -4.30 -7.99
CA MET A 165 7.24 -3.73 -7.12
C MET A 165 7.53 -2.25 -6.81
N THR A 166 8.77 -1.93 -6.45
CA THR A 166 9.21 -0.55 -6.18
C THR A 166 9.03 0.36 -7.39
N LEU A 167 9.48 -0.07 -8.57
CA LEU A 167 9.32 0.69 -9.83
C LEU A 167 7.84 0.85 -10.21
N TYR A 168 7.05 -0.19 -10.05
CA TYR A 168 5.62 -0.20 -10.34
C TYR A 168 4.87 0.82 -9.46
N PHE A 169 5.09 0.80 -8.14
CA PHE A 169 4.46 1.79 -7.24
C PHE A 169 4.95 3.21 -7.51
N LEU A 170 6.22 3.40 -7.85
CA LEU A 170 6.75 4.71 -8.24
C LEU A 170 6.01 5.27 -9.46
N ILE A 171 5.83 4.46 -10.51
CA ILE A 171 5.09 4.86 -11.71
C ILE A 171 3.63 5.14 -11.35
N LEU A 172 2.96 4.24 -10.63
CA LEU A 172 1.56 4.42 -10.23
C LEU A 172 1.32 5.72 -9.44
N PHE A 173 2.16 6.00 -8.45
CA PHE A 173 2.04 7.21 -7.65
C PHE A 173 2.44 8.48 -8.41
N ALA A 174 3.29 8.37 -9.43
CA ALA A 174 3.61 9.50 -10.30
C ALA A 174 2.45 9.89 -11.24
N ILE A 175 1.60 8.94 -11.66
CA ILE A 175 0.53 9.18 -12.67
C ILE A 175 -0.34 10.41 -12.35
N PRO A 176 -0.91 10.58 -11.14
CA PRO A 176 -1.73 11.74 -10.80
C PRO A 176 -0.97 13.08 -10.87
N GLY A 177 0.37 13.05 -10.77
CA GLY A 177 1.24 14.22 -10.87
C GLY A 177 1.62 14.60 -12.30
N ILE A 178 1.41 13.73 -13.29
CA ILE A 178 1.82 13.94 -14.68
C ILE A 178 0.76 14.77 -15.43
N ALA A 179 1.19 15.90 -16.02
CA ALA A 179 0.30 16.84 -16.72
C ALA A 179 -0.49 16.21 -17.88
N LEU A 180 0.10 15.24 -18.58
CA LEU A 180 -0.58 14.50 -19.65
C LEU A 180 -1.84 13.79 -19.13
N PHE A 181 -1.72 13.07 -18.01
CA PHE A 181 -2.84 12.32 -17.42
C PHE A 181 -3.90 13.26 -16.83
N ARG A 182 -3.48 14.35 -16.19
CA ARG A 182 -4.41 15.41 -15.73
C ARG A 182 -5.21 16.06 -16.87
N LYS A 183 -4.68 16.08 -18.09
CA LYS A 183 -5.38 16.60 -19.28
C LYS A 183 -6.30 15.56 -19.93
N LEU A 184 -5.89 14.30 -19.93
CA LEU A 184 -6.63 13.20 -20.57
C LEU A 184 -7.80 12.71 -19.72
N PHE A 185 -7.70 12.80 -18.39
CA PHE A 185 -8.70 12.29 -17.45
C PHE A 185 -9.24 13.42 -16.57
N LYS A 186 -10.54 13.36 -16.24
CA LYS A 186 -11.16 14.30 -15.30
C LYS A 186 -10.62 14.04 -13.89
N THR A 187 -10.17 15.09 -13.20
CA THR A 187 -9.59 14.98 -11.87
C THR A 187 -10.29 15.89 -10.86
N PRO A 188 -11.61 15.73 -10.63
CA PRO A 188 -12.43 16.69 -9.89
C PRO A 188 -11.92 16.92 -8.46
N HIS A 189 -11.54 15.87 -7.73
CA HIS A 189 -11.04 16.02 -6.36
C HIS A 189 -9.67 16.69 -6.27
N ILE A 190 -8.80 16.47 -7.26
CA ILE A 190 -7.48 17.12 -7.31
C ILE A 190 -7.66 18.59 -7.71
N GLU A 191 -8.53 18.87 -8.67
CA GLU A 191 -8.87 20.23 -9.11
C GLU A 191 -9.55 21.05 -8.00
N GLU A 192 -10.46 20.45 -7.25
CA GLU A 192 -11.07 21.06 -6.06
C GLU A 192 -10.02 21.40 -5.01
N ALA A 193 -9.14 20.46 -4.69
CA ALA A 193 -8.10 20.67 -3.69
C ALA A 193 -7.03 21.68 -4.14
N ASP A 194 -6.64 21.67 -5.42
CA ASP A 194 -5.76 22.68 -6.01
C ASP A 194 -6.42 24.07 -5.97
N ARG A 195 -7.73 24.17 -6.22
CA ARG A 195 -8.49 25.42 -6.13
C ARG A 195 -8.61 25.93 -4.69
N GLU A 196 -8.81 25.05 -3.72
CA GLU A 196 -8.82 25.43 -2.30
C GLU A 196 -7.44 25.90 -1.82
N ALA A 197 -6.37 25.21 -2.24
CA ALA A 197 -5.00 25.63 -1.95
C ALA A 197 -4.67 27.01 -2.55
N LEU A 198 -5.14 27.31 -3.77
CA LEU A 198 -4.99 28.64 -4.39
C LEU A 198 -5.73 29.72 -3.59
N LYS A 199 -6.97 29.46 -3.13
CA LYS A 199 -7.72 30.41 -2.30
C LYS A 199 -7.05 30.69 -0.95
N ALA A 200 -6.42 29.69 -0.35
CA ALA A 200 -5.67 29.84 0.90
C ALA A 200 -4.37 30.65 0.67
N ALA A 201 -3.70 30.48 -0.47
CA ALA A 201 -2.52 31.26 -0.82
C ALA A 201 -2.85 32.75 -1.06
N ASP A 202 -3.98 33.06 -1.69
CA ASP A 202 -4.45 34.43 -1.93
C ASP A 202 -4.86 35.17 -0.64
N SER A 203 -5.20 34.44 0.44
CA SER A 203 -5.58 35.02 1.74
C SER A 203 -4.40 35.36 2.66
N GLY A 204 -3.15 35.18 2.17
CA GLY A 204 -1.94 35.47 2.94
C GLY A 204 -1.62 34.43 4.04
N GLN A 205 -2.33 33.30 4.06
CA GLN A 205 -1.94 32.14 4.87
C GLN A 205 -0.71 31.47 4.25
N GLU A 206 0.11 30.79 5.06
CA GLU A 206 1.19 29.94 4.54
C GLU A 206 0.64 29.03 3.43
N ALA A 207 1.37 28.90 2.32
CA ALA A 207 0.96 28.06 1.19
C ALA A 207 0.90 26.57 1.62
N LEU A 208 -0.24 26.17 2.18
CA LEU A 208 -0.54 24.80 2.59
C LEU A 208 -0.91 24.00 1.34
N SER A 209 -0.43 22.75 1.25
CA SER A 209 -0.82 21.88 0.16
C SER A 209 -2.29 21.44 0.30
N ALA A 210 -2.90 20.99 -0.80
CA ALA A 210 -4.18 20.28 -0.79
C ALA A 210 -4.24 19.18 0.30
N ALA A 211 -3.15 18.44 0.48
CA ALA A 211 -3.04 17.42 1.50
C ALA A 211 -3.03 18.01 2.92
N ALA A 212 -2.45 19.18 3.15
CA ALA A 212 -2.49 19.84 4.45
C ALA A 212 -3.88 20.37 4.84
N LEU A 213 -4.72 20.73 3.85
CA LEU A 213 -6.12 21.07 4.08
C LEU A 213 -6.94 19.82 4.44
N TYR A 214 -6.75 18.72 3.70
CA TYR A 214 -7.43 17.45 3.95
C TYR A 214 -7.05 16.83 5.32
N TRP A 215 -5.75 16.82 5.63
CA TRP A 215 -5.19 16.32 6.90
C TRP A 215 -5.05 17.43 7.96
N GLY A 216 -5.94 18.44 7.92
CA GLY A 216 -5.98 19.49 8.91
C GLY A 216 -6.13 18.96 10.34
N LYS A 217 -6.07 19.86 11.33
CA LYS A 217 -6.25 19.47 12.73
C LYS A 217 -7.67 18.92 12.93
N HIS A 218 -7.78 17.60 13.08
CA HIS A 218 -9.00 16.92 13.50
C HIS A 218 -9.02 16.79 15.03
N GLU A 219 -10.20 16.92 15.63
CA GLU A 219 -10.38 16.63 17.05
C GLU A 219 -10.39 15.11 17.24
N ILE A 220 -9.25 14.57 17.70
CA ILE A 220 -9.09 13.14 17.97
C ILE A 220 -9.03 12.95 19.49
N SER A 221 -9.95 12.14 20.04
CA SER A 221 -9.91 11.79 21.46
C SER A 221 -9.00 10.59 21.72
N LEU A 222 -8.37 10.55 22.91
CA LEU A 222 -7.57 9.40 23.34
C LEU A 222 -8.41 8.11 23.41
N LEU A 223 -9.69 8.23 23.73
CA LEU A 223 -10.62 7.12 23.77
C LEU A 223 -10.84 6.54 22.37
N ASP A 224 -11.02 7.39 21.35
CA ASP A 224 -11.22 6.93 19.98
C ASP A 224 -9.99 6.19 19.45
N ILE A 225 -8.78 6.71 19.72
CA ILE A 225 -7.52 6.02 19.38
C ILE A 225 -7.46 4.65 20.06
N SER A 226 -7.80 4.60 21.35
CA SER A 226 -7.74 3.37 22.15
C SER A 226 -8.72 2.31 21.65
N VAL A 227 -9.98 2.70 21.41
CA VAL A 227 -11.03 1.81 20.89
C VAL A 227 -10.70 1.36 19.47
N SER A 228 -10.21 2.26 18.62
CA SER A 228 -9.84 1.93 17.24
C SER A 228 -8.69 0.94 17.19
N SER A 229 -7.66 1.17 17.99
CA SER A 229 -6.53 0.25 18.11
C SER A 229 -6.99 -1.11 18.65
N ALA A 230 -7.76 -1.12 19.74
CA ALA A 230 -8.28 -2.35 20.33
C ALA A 230 -9.10 -3.17 19.32
N LEU A 231 -10.02 -2.52 18.59
CA LEU A 231 -10.83 -3.18 17.57
C LEU A 231 -9.96 -3.73 16.43
N ALA A 232 -8.96 -2.99 15.96
CA ALA A 232 -8.03 -3.45 14.94
C ALA A 232 -7.25 -4.70 15.40
N PHE A 233 -6.74 -4.71 16.63
CA PHE A 233 -6.07 -5.88 17.22
C PHE A 233 -7.01 -7.07 17.37
N VAL A 234 -8.24 -6.86 17.85
CA VAL A 234 -9.24 -7.93 17.98
C VAL A 234 -9.56 -8.54 16.62
N VAL A 235 -9.80 -7.71 15.60
CA VAL A 235 -10.06 -8.20 14.23
C VAL A 235 -8.86 -8.96 13.69
N ALA A 236 -7.65 -8.43 13.81
CA ALA A 236 -6.44 -9.10 13.34
C ALA A 236 -6.20 -10.44 14.06
N ALA A 237 -6.42 -10.49 15.38
CA ALA A 237 -6.29 -11.71 16.17
C ALA A 237 -7.33 -12.76 15.73
N LEU A 238 -8.61 -12.37 15.65
CA LEU A 238 -9.69 -13.26 15.23
C LEU A 238 -9.47 -13.79 13.81
N GLY A 239 -9.11 -12.94 12.86
CA GLY A 239 -8.90 -13.40 11.49
C GLY A 239 -7.69 -14.31 11.35
N ASN A 240 -6.59 -14.08 12.10
CA ASN A 240 -5.48 -15.03 12.17
C ASN A 240 -5.88 -16.37 12.82
N MET A 241 -6.67 -16.34 13.91
CA MET A 241 -7.18 -17.55 14.56
C MET A 241 -8.07 -18.36 13.62
N ILE A 242 -9.00 -17.70 12.91
CA ILE A 242 -9.88 -18.34 11.93
C ILE A 242 -9.06 -18.91 10.77
N ALA A 243 -8.12 -18.14 10.23
CA ALA A 243 -7.24 -18.59 9.14
C ALA A 243 -6.44 -19.83 9.55
N GLY A 244 -5.88 -19.83 10.77
CA GLY A 244 -5.14 -20.95 11.34
C GLY A 244 -6.01 -22.19 11.55
N ALA A 245 -7.20 -22.03 12.13
CA ALA A 245 -8.13 -23.13 12.37
C ALA A 245 -8.60 -23.80 11.08
N LEU A 246 -8.73 -23.03 10.00
CA LEU A 246 -9.13 -23.51 8.68
C LEU A 246 -7.93 -24.03 7.84
N GLY A 247 -6.70 -23.95 8.34
CA GLY A 247 -5.50 -24.33 7.58
C GLY A 247 -5.18 -23.40 6.39
N ILE A 248 -5.79 -22.22 6.34
CA ILE A 248 -5.67 -21.20 5.28
C ILE A 248 -4.99 -19.94 5.81
N GLY A 249 -3.97 -20.10 6.66
CA GLY A 249 -3.22 -18.98 7.28
C GLY A 249 -2.76 -17.91 6.28
N TYR A 250 -2.47 -18.31 5.04
CA TYR A 250 -2.08 -17.43 3.94
C TYR A 250 -3.21 -16.48 3.47
N LEU A 251 -4.47 -16.72 3.84
CA LEU A 251 -5.63 -15.84 3.59
C LEU A 251 -5.96 -14.95 4.79
N SER A 252 -5.12 -14.88 5.82
CA SER A 252 -5.40 -14.09 7.03
C SER A 252 -5.76 -12.63 6.74
N ILE A 253 -5.07 -11.98 5.78
CA ILE A 253 -5.37 -10.61 5.38
C ILE A 253 -6.77 -10.49 4.77
N LEU A 254 -7.17 -11.45 3.92
CA LEU A 254 -8.50 -11.48 3.31
C LEU A 254 -9.57 -11.67 4.38
N ILE A 255 -9.34 -12.56 5.35
CA ILE A 255 -10.26 -12.79 6.46
C ILE A 255 -10.34 -11.55 7.35
N ASN A 256 -9.22 -10.92 7.70
CA ASN A 256 -9.18 -9.67 8.48
C ASN A 256 -9.98 -8.57 7.78
N THR A 257 -9.82 -8.43 6.47
CA THR A 257 -10.54 -7.47 5.62
C THR A 257 -12.03 -7.76 5.62
N GLY A 258 -12.43 -9.02 5.42
CA GLY A 258 -13.83 -9.43 5.45
C GLY A 258 -14.49 -9.17 6.81
N LEU A 259 -13.79 -9.47 7.90
CA LEU A 259 -14.28 -9.24 9.26
C LEU A 259 -14.51 -7.76 9.54
N ILE A 260 -13.53 -6.89 9.25
CA ILE A 260 -13.71 -5.46 9.53
C ILE A 260 -14.79 -4.84 8.64
N VAL A 261 -14.86 -5.21 7.36
CA VAL A 261 -15.90 -4.70 6.46
C VAL A 261 -17.29 -5.14 6.95
N LEU A 262 -17.43 -6.39 7.41
CA LEU A 262 -18.67 -6.88 8.00
C LEU A 262 -19.05 -6.07 9.25
N ILE A 263 -18.10 -5.86 10.17
CA ILE A 263 -18.32 -5.09 11.40
C ILE A 263 -18.69 -3.64 11.07
N ALA A 264 -17.97 -2.98 10.17
CA ALA A 264 -18.23 -1.61 9.74
C ALA A 264 -19.60 -1.48 9.05
N THR A 265 -20.01 -2.50 8.28
CA THR A 265 -21.33 -2.54 7.65
C THR A 265 -22.46 -2.77 8.65
N MET A 266 -22.25 -3.61 9.67
CA MET A 266 -23.26 -3.91 10.69
C MET A 266 -23.39 -2.79 11.74
N PHE A 267 -22.31 -2.08 12.03
CA PHE A 267 -22.24 -1.04 13.07
C PHE A 267 -21.63 0.27 12.54
N PRO A 268 -22.19 0.86 11.45
CA PRO A 268 -21.57 1.99 10.76
C PRO A 268 -21.50 3.25 11.61
N LYS A 269 -22.48 3.46 12.51
CA LYS A 269 -22.49 4.62 13.41
C LYS A 269 -21.41 4.53 14.48
N GLN A 270 -21.22 3.35 15.06
CA GLN A 270 -20.29 3.13 16.17
C GLN A 270 -18.83 3.10 15.69
N VAL A 271 -18.58 2.44 14.55
CA VAL A 271 -17.24 2.28 14.01
C VAL A 271 -16.84 3.52 13.19
N GLY A 272 -17.77 4.06 12.41
CA GLY A 272 -17.53 5.24 11.57
C GLY A 272 -17.38 6.55 12.34
N SER A 273 -17.88 6.63 13.59
CA SER A 273 -17.72 7.81 14.44
C SER A 273 -16.36 7.89 15.15
N LEU A 274 -15.56 6.82 15.12
CA LEU A 274 -14.25 6.80 15.78
C LEU A 274 -13.27 7.70 15.03
N ALA A 275 -13.03 8.89 15.57
CA ALA A 275 -12.03 9.82 15.05
C ALA A 275 -10.61 9.27 15.23
N GLY A 276 -9.71 9.53 14.29
CA GLY A 276 -8.30 9.13 14.40
C GLY A 276 -7.96 7.74 13.84
N ALA A 277 -8.94 6.89 13.54
CA ALA A 277 -8.68 5.55 12.98
C ALA A 277 -7.99 5.65 11.61
N GLN A 278 -8.46 6.54 10.75
CA GLN A 278 -7.91 6.74 9.42
C GLN A 278 -6.48 7.31 9.49
N GLU A 279 -6.24 8.26 10.39
CA GLU A 279 -4.95 8.90 10.64
C GLU A 279 -3.92 7.87 11.13
N LEU A 280 -4.31 7.02 12.10
CA LEU A 280 -3.46 5.95 12.60
C LEU A 280 -3.16 4.92 11.51
N GLY A 281 -4.20 4.48 10.77
CA GLY A 281 -4.04 3.54 9.66
C GLY A 281 -3.13 4.10 8.56
N THR A 282 -3.30 5.36 8.18
CA THR A 282 -2.47 6.04 7.17
C THR A 282 -1.03 6.18 7.65
N PHE A 283 -0.79 6.50 8.92
CA PHE A 283 0.56 6.53 9.49
C PHE A 283 1.24 5.15 9.41
N LEU A 284 0.54 4.08 9.79
CA LEU A 284 1.04 2.72 9.65
C LEU A 284 1.32 2.35 8.18
N MET A 285 0.51 2.83 7.24
CA MET A 285 0.77 2.63 5.81
C MET A 285 2.03 3.34 5.33
N HIS A 286 2.39 4.50 5.88
CA HIS A 286 3.65 5.17 5.53
C HIS A 286 4.87 4.35 5.99
N ILE A 287 4.79 3.71 7.16
CA ILE A 287 5.82 2.76 7.63
C ILE A 287 5.91 1.57 6.66
N PHE A 288 4.77 1.03 6.22
CA PHE A 288 4.73 -0.04 5.24
C PHE A 288 5.37 0.36 3.89
N PHE A 289 5.06 1.55 3.36
CA PHE A 289 5.67 2.03 2.12
C PHE A 289 7.16 2.30 2.26
N ALA A 290 7.63 2.72 3.45
CA ALA A 290 9.06 2.76 3.71
C ALA A 290 9.69 1.37 3.58
N VAL A 291 9.08 0.32 4.17
CA VAL A 291 9.59 -1.06 4.04
C VAL A 291 9.60 -1.55 2.59
N ILE A 292 8.59 -1.22 1.78
CA ILE A 292 8.62 -1.54 0.33
C ILE A 292 9.87 -0.94 -0.32
N GLY A 293 10.22 0.30 0.03
CA GLY A 293 11.39 0.98 -0.51
C GLY A 293 12.74 0.37 -0.10
N VAL A 294 12.79 -0.62 0.79
CA VAL A 294 14.03 -1.34 1.11
C VAL A 294 14.53 -2.18 -0.08
N ALA A 295 13.59 -2.68 -0.88
CA ALA A 295 13.81 -3.63 -1.98
C ALA A 295 14.59 -3.04 -3.16
#